data_AF-A0A3D0HGI4-F1
#
_entry.id   AF-A0A3D0HGI4-F1
#
_cell.length_a   1.000
_cell.length_b   1.000
_cell.length_c   1.000
_cell.angle_alpha   90.00
_cell.angle_beta   90.00
_cell.angle_gamma   90.00
#
_symmetry.space_group_name_H-M   'P 1'
#
loop_
_entity.id
_entity.type
_entity.pdbx_description
1 polymer ?
#
loop_
_entity_poly.entity_id
_entity_poly.type
_entity_poly.pdbx_seq_one_letter_code
_entity_poly.pdbx_strand_id
1 'polypeptide(L)'
;IYFLCNWVIDVAQKKNADSKFHFIQFEKLVLDPTTELTALGKFLGRSQSKGIKKIMRQNAIPRKNIADGPKMGQNYRWTALEKDEKVYSEAMAMIHQQGSADLVAAFTKTISRYNSIWNGPLARFE
;
A
#
# COMPACT_ATOMS: atom_id res chain seq x y z
N ILE A 1 4.95 4.17 17.00
CA ILE A 1 4.32 3.70 15.73
C ILE A 1 3.82 4.86 14.86
N TYR A 2 3.11 5.86 15.41
CA TYR A 2 2.60 7.01 14.63
C TYR A 2 3.64 7.88 13.90
N PHE A 3 4.89 7.93 14.38
CA PHE A 3 5.94 8.78 13.81
C PHE A 3 6.28 8.41 12.36
N LEU A 4 6.45 7.11 12.08
CA LEU A 4 6.91 6.67 10.75
C LEU A 4 5.85 6.93 9.67
N CYS A 5 4.58 6.61 9.93
CA CYS A 5 3.50 6.84 8.98
C CYS A 5 3.30 8.34 8.70
N ASN A 6 3.28 9.18 9.73
CA ASN A 6 3.14 10.62 9.56
C ASN A 6 4.34 11.22 8.81
N TRP A 7 5.56 10.78 9.14
CA TRP A 7 6.76 11.23 8.44
C TRP A 7 6.75 10.84 6.95
N VAL A 8 6.34 9.61 6.61
CA VAL A 8 6.19 9.17 5.21
C VAL A 8 5.19 10.04 4.45
N ILE A 9 4.05 10.35 5.07
CA ILE A 9 3.02 11.24 4.51
C ILE A 9 3.59 12.66 4.32
N ASP A 10 4.31 13.20 5.30
CA ASP A 10 4.98 14.51 5.22
C ASP A 10 5.98 14.58 4.06
N VAL A 11 6.79 13.54 3.86
CA VAL A 11 7.74 13.46 2.75
C VAL A 11 7.01 13.34 1.40
N ALA A 12 5.93 12.58 1.32
CA ALA A 12 5.13 12.45 0.11
C ALA A 12 4.40 13.75 -0.29
N GLN A 13 3.96 14.55 0.69
CA GLN A 13 3.26 15.83 0.47
C GLN A 13 4.20 16.96 0.05
N LYS A 14 5.47 16.91 0.47
CA LYS A 14 6.53 17.79 -0.04
C LYS A 14 6.81 17.40 -1.49
N LYS A 15 5.93 17.81 -2.41
CA LYS A 15 6.12 17.79 -3.87
C LYS A 15 7.32 18.66 -4.24
N ASN A 16 8.52 18.21 -3.92
CA ASN A 16 9.73 18.73 -4.53
C ASN A 16 10.00 17.85 -5.74
N ALA A 17 10.11 18.49 -6.91
CA ALA A 17 10.59 17.85 -8.13
C ALA A 17 11.98 17.20 -7.94
N ASP A 18 12.70 17.57 -6.87
CA ASP A 18 13.98 17.00 -6.40
C ASP A 18 13.83 16.03 -5.22
N SER A 19 12.65 15.44 -5.01
CA SER A 19 12.48 14.42 -3.98
C SER A 19 13.49 13.29 -4.18
N LYS A 20 14.35 13.03 -3.18
CA LYS A 20 15.23 11.85 -3.14
C LYS A 20 14.46 10.53 -2.97
N PHE A 21 13.13 10.60 -2.86
CA PHE A 21 12.26 9.49 -2.59
C PHE A 21 11.22 9.30 -3.71
N HIS A 22 11.02 8.04 -4.08
CA HIS A 22 9.93 7.61 -4.93
C HIS A 22 9.07 6.62 -4.16
N PHE A 23 7.78 6.89 -4.09
CA PHE A 23 6.81 6.07 -3.37
C PHE A 23 6.13 5.14 -4.36
N ILE A 24 6.20 3.85 -4.09
CA ILE A 24 5.51 2.82 -4.87
C ILE A 24 4.35 2.31 -4.03
N GLN A 25 3.14 2.40 -4.58
CA GLN A 25 1.98 1.76 -3.95
C GLN A 25 2.06 0.26 -4.20
N PHE A 26 2.13 -0.53 -3.13
CA PHE A 26 2.25 -1.98 -3.25
C PHE A 26 1.09 -2.57 -4.05
N GLU A 27 -0.14 -2.14 -3.77
CA GLU A 27 -1.36 -2.59 -4.44
C GLU A 27 -1.30 -2.31 -5.94
N LYS A 28 -0.88 -1.11 -6.34
CA LYS A 28 -0.69 -0.79 -7.75
C LYS A 28 0.44 -1.59 -8.37
N LEU A 29 1.56 -1.76 -7.69
CA LEU A 29 2.68 -2.55 -8.23
C LEU A 29 2.27 -3.99 -8.49
N VAL A 30 1.47 -4.60 -7.61
CA VAL A 30 1.08 -6.00 -7.78
C VAL A 30 -0.09 -6.18 -8.74
N LEU A 31 -0.99 -5.20 -8.89
CA LEU A 31 -2.15 -5.27 -9.79
C LEU A 31 -1.86 -4.72 -11.19
N ASP A 32 -1.18 -3.57 -11.28
CA ASP A 32 -0.70 -2.91 -12.50
C ASP A 32 0.79 -2.53 -12.39
N PRO A 33 1.70 -3.52 -12.51
CA PRO A 33 3.14 -3.31 -12.38
C PRO A 33 3.70 -2.38 -13.46
N THR A 34 3.04 -2.26 -14.62
CA THR A 34 3.58 -1.52 -15.77
C THR A 34 3.71 -0.04 -15.42
N THR A 35 2.67 0.52 -14.81
CA THR A 35 2.63 1.94 -14.42
C THR A 35 3.69 2.25 -13.38
N GLU A 36 3.73 1.49 -12.29
CA GLU A 36 4.67 1.71 -11.17
C GLU A 36 6.13 1.47 -11.57
N LEU A 37 6.42 0.40 -12.31
CA LEU A 37 7.78 0.12 -12.77
C LEU A 37 8.27 1.13 -13.82
N THR A 38 7.37 1.72 -14.60
CA THR A 38 7.71 2.81 -15.52
C THR A 38 8.05 4.09 -14.77
N ALA A 39 7.25 4.43 -13.75
CA ALA A 39 7.52 5.58 -12.88
C ALA A 39 8.86 5.41 -12.14
N LEU A 40 9.12 4.21 -11.62
CA LEU A 40 10.40 3.86 -10.98
C LEU A 40 11.57 3.97 -11.96
N GLY A 41 11.41 3.52 -13.21
CA GLY A 41 12.44 3.65 -14.25
C GLY A 41 12.80 5.10 -14.53
N LYS A 42 11.78 5.98 -14.66
CA LYS A 42 11.98 7.43 -14.83
C LYS A 42 12.69 8.04 -13.63
N PHE A 43 12.25 7.71 -12.42
CA PHE A 43 12.85 8.21 -11.18
C PHE A 43 14.34 7.84 -11.06
N LEU A 44 14.70 6.59 -11.41
CA LEU A 44 16.06 6.10 -11.33
C LEU A 44 16.92 6.45 -12.56
N GLY A 45 16.36 7.14 -13.57
CA GLY A 45 17.05 7.45 -14.82
C GLY A 45 17.51 6.21 -15.59
N ARG A 46 16.81 5.07 -15.45
CA ARG A 46 17.22 3.78 -16.05
C ARG A 46 16.05 3.05 -16.70
N SER A 47 16.33 2.35 -17.80
CA SER A 47 15.37 1.47 -18.45
C SER A 47 15.13 0.19 -17.64
N GLN A 48 13.97 -0.43 -17.84
CA GLN A 48 13.66 -1.69 -17.16
C GLN A 48 14.57 -2.82 -17.65
N SER A 49 15.13 -3.58 -16.71
CA SER A 49 16.01 -4.70 -17.03
C SER A 49 15.21 -5.88 -17.59
N LYS A 50 15.81 -6.65 -18.50
CA LYS A 50 15.20 -7.90 -19.01
C LYS A 50 14.91 -8.92 -17.91
N GLY A 51 15.63 -8.84 -16.78
CA GLY A 51 15.44 -9.71 -15.61
C GLY A 51 14.17 -9.43 -14.81
N ILE A 52 13.53 -8.26 -14.98
CA ILE A 52 12.34 -7.90 -14.20
C ILE A 52 11.17 -8.86 -14.45
N LYS A 53 11.03 -9.37 -15.69
CA LYS A 53 10.00 -10.36 -16.04
C LYS A 53 10.14 -11.64 -15.23
N LYS A 54 11.37 -12.09 -14.97
CA LYS A 54 11.64 -13.29 -14.15
C LYS A 54 11.22 -13.05 -12.69
N ILE A 55 11.58 -11.89 -12.14
CA ILE A 55 11.23 -11.50 -10.77
C ILE A 55 9.71 -11.39 -10.61
N MET A 56 9.03 -10.72 -11.55
CA MET A 56 7.57 -10.61 -11.55
C MET A 56 6.90 -11.98 -11.57
N ARG A 57 7.37 -12.90 -12.42
CA ARG A 57 6.84 -14.27 -12.49
C ARG A 57 7.01 -15.03 -11.19
N GLN A 58 8.17 -14.91 -10.54
CA GLN A 58 8.45 -15.56 -9.24
C GLN A 58 7.56 -15.03 -8.12
N ASN A 59 7.16 -13.76 -8.20
CA ASN A 59 6.30 -13.10 -7.21
C ASN A 59 4.80 -13.12 -7.59
N ALA A 60 4.45 -13.83 -8.66
CA ALA A 60 3.10 -13.89 -9.22
C ALA A 60 2.50 -12.50 -9.57
N ILE A 61 3.29 -11.62 -10.17
CA ILE A 61 2.89 -10.27 -10.59
C ILE A 61 2.76 -10.22 -12.13
N PRO A 62 1.71 -9.61 -12.72
CA PRO A 62 0.54 -9.02 -12.04
C PRO A 62 -0.35 -10.08 -11.38
N ARG A 63 -0.96 -9.71 -10.25
CA ARG A 63 -1.89 -10.52 -9.48
C ARG A 63 -3.33 -10.24 -9.93
N LYS A 64 -4.20 -11.25 -9.84
CA LYS A 64 -5.65 -11.07 -10.01
C LYS A 64 -6.27 -10.47 -8.73
N ASN A 65 -5.84 -10.92 -7.56
CA ASN A 65 -6.19 -10.36 -6.26
C ASN A 65 -4.93 -10.09 -5.42
N ILE A 66 -4.97 -9.11 -4.52
CA ILE A 66 -3.82 -8.73 -3.68
C ILE A 66 -3.28 -9.94 -2.88
N ALA A 67 -4.18 -10.82 -2.43
CA ALA A 67 -3.86 -12.04 -1.68
C ALA A 67 -3.23 -13.18 -2.52
N ASP A 68 -3.23 -13.09 -3.86
CA ASP A 68 -2.70 -14.13 -4.76
C ASP A 68 -1.16 -14.12 -4.86
N GLY A 69 -0.49 -13.88 -3.72
CA GLY A 69 0.97 -13.89 -3.61
C GLY A 69 1.60 -15.24 -3.96
N PRO A 70 2.95 -15.29 -4.06
CA PRO A 70 3.66 -16.48 -4.51
C PRO A 70 3.24 -17.75 -3.76
N LYS A 71 3.17 -18.88 -4.47
CA LYS A 71 2.77 -20.18 -3.92
C LYS A 71 3.76 -20.66 -2.84
N MET A 72 3.23 -21.35 -1.83
CA MET A 72 3.86 -22.01 -0.66
C MET A 72 5.40 -22.03 -0.64
N GLY A 73 5.99 -21.44 0.41
CA GLY A 73 7.42 -21.56 0.75
C GLY A 73 8.17 -20.24 0.97
N GLN A 74 7.54 -19.09 0.73
CA GLN A 74 8.13 -17.76 0.94
C GLN A 74 7.18 -16.94 1.81
N ASN A 75 7.71 -16.33 2.87
CA ASN A 75 7.05 -15.86 4.11
C ASN A 75 5.99 -14.74 3.99
N TYR A 76 5.38 -14.52 2.83
CA TYR A 76 4.43 -13.43 2.61
C TYR A 76 3.16 -13.91 1.92
N ARG A 77 2.43 -14.83 2.56
CA ARG A 77 1.02 -15.07 2.24
C ARG A 77 0.17 -14.24 3.19
N TRP A 78 -0.55 -13.27 2.64
CA TRP A 78 -1.82 -12.86 3.24
C TRP A 78 -2.79 -13.96 2.83
N THR A 79 -3.15 -14.88 3.74
CA THR A 79 -4.24 -15.82 3.50
C THR A 79 -5.43 -15.00 3.00
N ALA A 80 -6.01 -15.37 1.85
CA ALA A 80 -7.13 -14.69 1.26
C ALA A 80 -8.14 -14.33 2.35
N LEU A 81 -8.10 -13.05 2.74
CA LEU A 81 -9.04 -12.51 3.70
C LEU A 81 -10.39 -12.60 3.00
N GLU A 82 -11.42 -13.05 3.73
CA GLU A 82 -12.80 -12.89 3.28
C GLU A 82 -12.96 -11.52 2.63
N LYS A 83 -13.64 -11.43 1.46
CA LYS A 83 -13.82 -10.22 0.64
C LYS A 83 -13.40 -8.97 1.42
N ASP A 84 -12.22 -8.44 1.11
CA ASP A 84 -11.47 -7.45 1.90
C ASP A 84 -12.34 -6.42 2.65
N GLU A 85 -13.44 -5.97 2.03
CA GLU A 85 -14.47 -5.09 2.61
C GLU A 85 -15.08 -5.54 3.95
N LYS A 86 -15.38 -6.84 4.12
CA LYS A 86 -15.93 -7.39 5.39
C LYS A 86 -14.89 -7.40 6.50
N VAL A 87 -13.63 -7.71 6.15
CA VAL A 87 -12.53 -7.69 7.13
C VAL A 87 -12.21 -6.26 7.56
N TYR A 88 -12.23 -5.29 6.64
CA TYR A 88 -12.04 -3.89 6.98
C TYR A 88 -13.18 -3.36 7.87
N SER A 89 -14.43 -3.67 7.56
CA SER A 89 -15.57 -3.21 8.36
C SER A 89 -15.59 -3.82 9.77
N GLU A 90 -15.31 -5.12 9.90
CA GLU A 90 -15.19 -5.80 11.19
C GLU A 90 -14.02 -5.27 12.03
N ALA A 91 -12.87 -5.03 11.40
CA ALA A 91 -11.72 -4.42 12.06
C ALA A 91 -12.05 -2.99 12.53
N MET A 92 -12.74 -2.18 11.74
CA MET A 92 -13.12 -0.82 12.16
C MET A 92 -14.11 -0.84 13.29
N ALA A 93 -15.13 -1.69 13.22
CA ALA A 93 -16.08 -1.87 14.31
C ALA A 93 -15.37 -2.26 15.62
N MET A 94 -14.39 -3.18 15.55
CA MET A 94 -13.60 -3.60 16.71
C MET A 94 -12.77 -2.43 17.28
N ILE A 95 -12.08 -1.66 16.42
CA ILE A 95 -11.28 -0.51 16.85
C ILE A 95 -12.16 0.55 17.53
N HIS A 96 -13.34 0.84 16.99
CA HIS A 96 -14.27 1.80 17.57
C HIS A 96 -14.88 1.32 18.89
N GLN A 97 -15.13 0.02 19.05
CA GLN A 97 -15.71 -0.55 20.27
C GLN A 97 -14.71 -0.75 21.40
N GLN A 98 -13.48 -1.14 21.08
CA GLN A 98 -12.48 -1.56 22.07
C GLN A 98 -11.35 -0.54 22.27
N GLY A 99 -11.17 0.39 21.34
CA GLY A 99 -10.15 1.43 21.42
C GLY A 99 -10.52 2.53 22.41
N SER A 100 -9.53 3.04 23.15
CA SER A 100 -9.71 4.28 23.92
C SER A 100 -10.01 5.45 22.98
N ALA A 101 -10.91 6.35 23.37
CA ALA A 101 -11.37 7.46 22.54
C ALA A 101 -10.23 8.26 21.87
N ASP A 102 -9.17 8.57 22.62
CA ASP A 102 -8.02 9.33 22.10
C ASP A 102 -7.24 8.57 21.01
N LEU A 103 -7.10 7.25 21.15
CA LEU A 103 -6.42 6.41 20.16
C LEU A 103 -7.28 6.23 18.90
N VAL A 104 -8.60 6.09 19.06
CA VAL A 104 -9.53 6.02 17.92
C VAL A 104 -9.49 7.34 17.15
N ALA A 105 -9.57 8.48 17.83
CA ALA A 105 -9.48 9.79 17.18
C ALA A 105 -8.14 10.02 16.45
N ALA A 106 -7.02 9.62 17.06
CA ALA A 106 -5.70 9.70 16.43
C ALA A 106 -5.59 8.78 15.20
N PHE A 107 -6.18 7.59 15.27
CA PHE A 107 -6.22 6.62 14.18
C PHE A 107 -7.07 7.14 13.00
N THR A 108 -8.30 7.60 13.25
CA THR A 108 -9.18 8.22 12.22
C THR A 108 -8.48 9.39 11.55
N LYS A 109 -7.85 10.29 12.32
CA LYS A 109 -7.09 11.41 11.76
C LYS A 109 -5.94 10.95 10.85
N THR A 110 -5.28 9.85 11.19
CA THR A 110 -4.19 9.29 10.39
C THR A 110 -4.72 8.67 9.09
N ILE A 111 -5.85 7.98 9.13
CA ILE A 111 -6.52 7.43 7.95
C ILE A 111 -6.92 8.55 6.99
N SER A 112 -7.57 9.61 7.47
CA SER A 112 -7.97 10.75 6.62
C SER A 112 -6.78 11.45 6.00
N ARG A 113 -5.69 11.57 6.76
CA ARG A 113 -4.45 12.13 6.22
C ARG A 113 -3.85 11.26 5.12
N TYR A 114 -3.84 9.93 5.29
CA TYR A 114 -3.39 8.99 4.27
C TYR A 114 -4.26 9.04 3.00
N ASN A 115 -5.58 9.00 3.17
CA ASN A 115 -6.56 9.00 2.08
C ASN A 115 -6.51 10.28 1.24
N SER A 116 -6.12 11.41 1.83
CA SER A 116 -5.93 12.68 1.11
C SER A 116 -4.82 12.64 0.04
N ILE A 117 -3.85 11.73 0.17
CA ILE A 117 -2.73 11.59 -0.77
C ILE A 117 -2.97 10.41 -1.69
N TRP A 118 -3.39 9.29 -1.10
CA TRP A 118 -3.60 8.04 -1.80
C TRP A 118 -5.02 7.58 -1.51
N ASN A 119 -5.90 7.68 -2.49
CA ASN A 119 -7.29 7.24 -2.40
C ASN A 119 -7.34 5.70 -2.22
N GLY A 120 -7.06 5.25 -1.01
CA GLY A 120 -6.95 3.85 -0.66
C GLY A 120 -8.30 3.20 -0.37
N PRO A 121 -8.34 1.87 -0.19
CA PRO A 121 -9.57 1.14 0.11
C PRO A 121 -10.26 1.63 1.39
N LEU A 122 -9.51 2.19 2.33
CA LEU A 122 -10.00 2.70 3.61
C LEU A 122 -10.83 3.99 3.49
N ALA A 123 -10.74 4.73 2.39
CA ALA A 123 -11.53 5.94 2.17
C ALA A 123 -13.05 5.69 2.14
N ARG A 124 -13.46 4.43 1.93
CA ARG A 124 -14.88 4.03 1.92
C ARG A 124 -15.47 3.78 3.31
N PHE A 125 -14.64 3.77 4.34
CA PHE A 125 -15.02 3.44 5.72
C PHE A 125 -14.81 4.62 6.68
N GLU A 126 -14.60 5.82 6.13
CA GLU A 126 -14.71 7.09 6.86
C GLU A 126 -16.16 7.52 7.05
#